data_AF-A0A803PHZ1-F1
#
_entry.id   AF-A0A803PHZ1-F1
#
_cell.length_a   1.000
_cell.length_b   1.000
_cell.length_c   1.000
_cell.angle_alpha   90.00
_cell.angle_beta   90.00
_cell.angle_gamma   90.00
#
_symmetry.space_group_name_H-M   'P 1'
#
loop_
_entity.id
_entity.type
_entity.pdbx_description
1 polymer ?
#
loop_
_entity_poly.entity_id
_entity_poly.type
_entity_poly.pdbx_seq_one_letter_code
_entity_poly.pdbx_strand_id
1 'polypeptide(L)'
;MRFPLASLKSVRFSVRPGYGTVGRNCVVKENHFLVKVVEMDLYYYDVTIIHEVTSKKVTRDIINQLRNLYRASHLGNLRVAHDGRMTIYTAEELSYISKDFIIELAENDTGEGESRVAGTVKEV
;
A
#
# COMPACT_ATOMS: atom_id res chain seq x y z
N MET A 1 -23.23 -44.72 -8.66
CA MET A 1 -22.97 -43.37 -9.22
C MET A 1 -22.09 -42.62 -8.23
N ARG A 2 -20.93 -42.10 -8.68
CA ARG A 2 -19.97 -41.38 -7.83
C ARG A 2 -20.17 -39.89 -8.09
N PHE A 3 -20.65 -39.15 -7.11
CA PHE A 3 -20.70 -37.69 -7.20
C PHE A 3 -19.26 -37.15 -7.21
N PRO A 4 -18.92 -36.17 -8.08
CA PRO A 4 -17.60 -35.55 -8.04
C PRO A 4 -17.40 -34.86 -6.69
N LEU A 5 -16.21 -35.01 -6.11
CA LEU A 5 -15.83 -34.31 -4.89
C LEU A 5 -15.82 -32.82 -5.19
N ALA A 6 -16.78 -32.08 -4.63
CA ALA A 6 -16.85 -30.64 -4.79
C ALA A 6 -15.55 -30.00 -4.27
N SER A 7 -14.87 -29.23 -5.12
CA SER A 7 -13.65 -28.50 -4.76
C SER A 7 -13.94 -27.53 -3.60
N LEU A 8 -13.01 -27.37 -2.65
CA LEU A 8 -13.08 -26.34 -1.60
C LEU A 8 -13.26 -24.92 -2.17
N LYS A 9 -12.86 -24.68 -3.42
CA LYS A 9 -13.08 -23.42 -4.16
C LYS A 9 -14.55 -23.19 -4.58
N SER A 10 -15.41 -24.20 -4.45
CA SER A 10 -16.83 -24.13 -4.81
C SER A 10 -17.73 -23.67 -3.66
N VAL A 11 -17.20 -23.54 -2.45
CA VAL A 11 -17.96 -22.99 -1.32
C VAL A 11 -18.08 -21.48 -1.50
N ARG A 12 -19.26 -21.02 -1.90
CA ARG A 12 -19.63 -19.60 -1.93
C ARG A 12 -20.55 -19.33 -0.76
N PHE A 13 -20.38 -18.17 -0.12
CA PHE A 13 -21.36 -17.71 0.86
C PHE A 13 -22.72 -17.50 0.17
N SER A 14 -23.80 -17.92 0.84
CA SER A 14 -25.16 -17.67 0.36
C SER A 14 -25.40 -16.17 0.21
N VAL A 15 -26.09 -15.78 -0.86
CA VAL A 15 -26.46 -14.37 -1.11
C VAL A 15 -27.45 -13.89 -0.05
N ARG A 16 -27.39 -12.60 0.31
CA ARG A 16 -28.39 -11.97 1.18
C ARG A 16 -29.80 -12.17 0.56
N PRO A 17 -30.74 -12.87 1.23
CA PRO A 17 -32.05 -13.19 0.64
C PRO A 17 -33.00 -11.98 0.51
N GLY A 18 -32.71 -10.90 1.22
CA GLY A 18 -33.50 -9.66 1.18
C GLY A 18 -33.17 -8.72 2.35
N TYR A 19 -34.01 -7.70 2.52
CA TYR A 19 -33.97 -6.79 3.65
C TYR A 19 -35.07 -7.14 4.67
N GLY A 20 -34.82 -6.91 5.97
CA GLY A 20 -35.82 -7.11 7.01
C GLY A 20 -36.93 -6.06 6.93
N THR A 21 -38.17 -6.47 7.23
CA THR A 21 -39.38 -5.62 7.11
C THR A 21 -40.16 -5.44 8.41
N VAL A 22 -39.81 -6.19 9.46
CA VAL A 22 -40.49 -6.15 10.76
C VAL A 22 -39.81 -5.14 11.68
N GLY A 23 -40.59 -4.29 12.33
CA GLY A 23 -40.12 -3.32 13.32
C GLY A 23 -40.59 -1.90 13.01
N ARG A 24 -40.24 -0.96 13.90
CA ARG A 24 -40.49 0.48 13.71
C ARG A 24 -39.22 1.14 13.18
N ASN A 25 -39.33 1.93 12.11
CA ASN A 25 -38.21 2.67 11.55
C ASN A 25 -37.67 3.69 12.57
N CYS A 26 -36.35 3.82 12.65
CA CYS A 26 -35.66 4.84 13.42
C CYS A 26 -34.49 5.40 12.61
N VAL A 27 -34.08 6.63 12.91
CA VAL A 27 -32.92 7.26 12.29
C VAL A 27 -31.68 6.94 13.13
N VAL A 28 -30.67 6.36 12.49
CA VAL A 28 -29.37 6.07 13.12
C VAL A 28 -28.27 6.84 12.43
N LYS A 29 -27.19 7.09 13.16
CA LYS A 29 -25.92 7.56 12.61
C LYS A 29 -24.88 6.49 12.88
N GLU A 30 -24.03 6.24 11.91
CA GLU A 30 -22.93 5.29 12.01
C GLU A 30 -21.62 5.99 11.66
N ASN A 31 -20.51 5.36 12.05
CA ASN A 31 -19.17 5.84 11.74
C ASN A 31 -18.72 5.38 10.33
N HIS A 32 -19.66 5.30 9.40
CA HIS A 32 -19.45 4.97 8.00
C HIS A 32 -19.56 6.23 7.16
N PHE A 33 -18.45 6.62 6.55
CA PHE A 33 -18.39 7.81 5.69
C PHE A 33 -18.42 7.36 4.23
N LEU A 34 -19.25 8.03 3.42
CA LEU A 34 -19.31 7.76 1.99
C LEU A 34 -18.01 8.22 1.33
N VAL A 35 -17.27 7.27 0.75
CA VAL A 35 -16.04 7.55 -0.01
C VAL A 35 -16.34 7.40 -1.49
N LYS A 36 -16.08 8.45 -2.27
CA LYS A 36 -16.10 8.39 -3.74
C LYS A 36 -14.70 8.02 -4.23
N VAL A 37 -14.57 6.83 -4.79
CA VAL A 37 -13.34 6.38 -5.45
C VAL A 37 -13.46 6.75 -6.93
N VAL A 38 -12.41 7.35 -7.49
CA VAL A 38 -12.33 7.59 -8.94
C VAL A 38 -12.05 6.25 -9.60
N GLU A 39 -12.75 5.93 -10.68
CA GLU A 39 -12.42 4.77 -11.53
C GLU A 39 -11.13 5.07 -12.28
N MET A 40 -10.01 4.71 -11.65
CA MET A 40 -8.68 4.89 -12.19
C MET A 40 -7.85 3.69 -11.74
N ASP A 41 -7.05 3.17 -12.67
CA ASP A 41 -6.10 2.12 -12.37
C ASP A 41 -4.99 2.67 -11.47
N LEU A 42 -4.57 1.85 -10.52
CA LEU A 42 -3.42 2.14 -9.66
C LEU A 42 -2.23 1.36 -10.17
N TYR A 43 -1.08 2.01 -10.19
CA TYR A 43 0.18 1.37 -10.55
C TYR A 43 0.84 0.85 -9.29
N TYR A 44 1.27 -0.41 -9.33
CA TYR A 44 1.86 -1.14 -8.21
C TYR A 44 3.34 -1.38 -8.47
N TYR A 45 4.18 -1.15 -7.46
CA TYR A 45 5.61 -1.42 -7.56
C TYR A 45 6.12 -2.12 -6.30
N ASP A 46 7.04 -3.05 -6.49
CA ASP A 46 7.77 -3.68 -5.41
C ASP A 46 8.95 -2.80 -4.98
N VAL A 47 9.17 -2.74 -3.68
CA VAL A 47 10.26 -2.02 -3.04
C VAL A 47 11.13 -3.01 -2.29
N THR A 48 12.39 -3.06 -2.69
CA THR A 48 13.43 -3.82 -2.01
C THR A 48 14.34 -2.87 -1.25
N ILE A 49 14.37 -2.97 0.07
CA ILE A 49 15.35 -2.23 0.88
C ILE A 49 16.54 -3.15 1.09
N ILE A 50 17.73 -2.71 0.68
CA ILE A 50 18.93 -3.56 0.65
C ILE A 50 19.43 -3.86 2.07
N HIS A 51 19.27 -2.90 2.98
CA HIS A 51 19.68 -3.06 4.37
C HIS A 51 18.54 -3.68 5.17
N GLU A 52 18.88 -4.52 6.15
CA GLU A 52 17.87 -5.14 7.01
C GLU A 52 17.17 -4.06 7.84
N VAL A 53 15.88 -3.89 7.59
CA VAL A 53 15.01 -2.98 8.35
C VAL A 53 13.89 -3.78 8.97
N THR A 54 13.93 -3.96 10.29
CA THR A 54 12.91 -4.70 11.04
C THR A 54 11.71 -3.82 11.43
N SER A 55 11.91 -2.49 11.50
CA SER A 55 10.90 -1.54 11.95
C SER A 55 10.09 -0.94 10.80
N LYS A 56 8.76 -1.15 10.81
CA LYS A 56 7.83 -0.49 9.87
C LYS A 56 7.90 1.04 9.93
N LYS A 57 8.29 1.61 11.07
CA LYS A 57 8.45 3.07 11.20
C LYS A 57 9.59 3.52 10.30
N VAL A 58 10.75 2.87 10.40
CA VAL A 58 11.93 3.16 9.58
C VAL A 58 11.61 2.98 8.10
N THR A 59 10.88 1.92 7.71
CA THR A 59 10.44 1.74 6.32
C THR A 59 9.61 2.92 5.81
N ARG A 60 8.66 3.43 6.61
CA ARG A 60 7.88 4.62 6.24
C ARG A 60 8.74 5.88 6.16
N ASP A 61 9.71 6.02 7.05
CA ASP A 61 10.64 7.16 7.06
C ASP A 61 11.53 7.16 5.81
N ILE A 62 11.99 5.98 5.36
CA ILE A 62 12.70 5.81 4.08
C ILE A 62 11.83 6.29 2.92
N ILE A 63 10.57 5.84 2.82
CA ILE A 63 9.68 6.25 1.71
C ILE A 63 9.31 7.73 1.79
N ASN A 64 9.15 8.28 3.00
CA ASN A 64 8.97 9.72 3.17
C ASN A 64 10.18 10.49 2.65
N GLN A 65 11.39 10.02 2.95
CA GLN A 65 12.62 10.63 2.48
C GLN A 65 12.81 10.47 0.96
N LEU A 66 12.44 9.32 0.38
CA LEU A 66 12.36 9.11 -1.06
C LEU A 66 11.49 10.20 -1.71
N ARG A 67 10.29 10.43 -1.16
CA ARG A 67 9.38 11.48 -1.65
C ARG A 67 10.00 12.87 -1.49
N ASN A 68 10.65 13.16 -0.38
CA ASN A 68 11.22 14.49 -0.14
C ASN A 68 12.36 14.80 -1.14
N LEU A 69 13.22 13.83 -1.40
CA LEU A 69 14.40 14.00 -2.25
C LEU A 69 14.08 13.89 -3.76
N TYR A 70 13.19 12.97 -4.13
CA TYR A 70 13.06 12.55 -5.52
C TYR A 70 11.69 12.80 -6.15
N ARG A 71 10.75 13.45 -5.44
CA ARG A 71 9.40 13.70 -5.97
C ARG A 71 9.40 14.49 -7.27
N ALA A 72 10.12 15.61 -7.32
CA ALA A 72 10.14 16.46 -8.52
C ALA A 72 11.01 15.89 -9.64
N SER A 73 12.05 15.13 -9.30
CA SER A 73 13.06 14.66 -10.26
C SER A 73 12.74 13.31 -10.89
N HIS A 74 12.24 12.35 -10.11
CA HIS A 74 12.10 10.95 -10.54
C HIS A 74 10.69 10.41 -10.40
N LEU A 75 9.91 10.90 -9.43
CA LEU A 75 8.53 10.45 -9.25
C LEU A 75 7.53 11.28 -10.08
N GLY A 76 7.98 12.13 -11.00
CA GLY A 76 7.08 12.91 -11.87
C GLY A 76 6.11 13.83 -11.10
N ASN A 77 6.49 14.30 -9.92
CA ASN A 77 5.64 15.01 -8.95
C ASN A 77 4.48 14.19 -8.35
N LEU A 78 4.38 12.90 -8.68
CA LEU A 78 3.38 11.98 -8.16
C LEU A 78 3.53 11.81 -6.65
N ARG A 79 2.40 11.50 -6.00
CA ARG A 79 2.38 11.07 -4.60
C ARG A 79 2.37 9.56 -4.56
N VAL A 80 3.35 9.00 -3.87
CA VAL A 80 3.43 7.57 -3.57
C VAL A 80 2.68 7.26 -2.27
N ALA A 81 1.84 6.24 -2.29
CA ALA A 81 1.26 5.61 -1.10
C ALA A 81 2.04 4.33 -0.77
N HIS A 82 2.32 4.10 0.51
CA HIS A 82 3.10 2.95 0.99
C HIS A 82 2.35 2.23 2.10
N ASP A 83 2.35 0.90 2.05
CA ASP A 83 1.60 0.05 2.98
C ASP A 83 2.33 -0.23 4.32
N GLY A 84 3.58 0.23 4.45
CA GLY A 84 4.45 -0.07 5.59
C GLY A 84 5.27 -1.36 5.44
N ARG A 85 5.28 -2.00 4.26
CA ARG A 85 6.07 -3.18 3.92
C ARG A 85 6.90 -2.90 2.66
N MET A 86 6.69 -3.66 1.60
CA MET A 86 7.55 -3.72 0.41
C MET A 86 6.82 -3.21 -0.84
N THR A 87 5.74 -2.45 -0.71
CA THR A 87 4.94 -2.04 -1.88
C THR A 87 4.61 -0.56 -1.86
N ILE A 88 4.66 0.06 -3.05
CA ILE A 88 4.18 1.42 -3.27
C ILE A 88 3.15 1.47 -4.38
N TYR A 89 2.25 2.45 -4.28
CA TYR A 89 1.20 2.69 -5.25
C TYR A 89 1.28 4.13 -5.75
N THR A 90 1.04 4.33 -7.05
CA THR A 90 0.95 5.66 -7.67
C THR A 90 -0.32 5.78 -8.51
N ALA A 91 -0.74 7.04 -8.71
CA ALA A 91 -1.88 7.38 -9.57
C ALA A 91 -1.56 7.24 -11.07
N GLU A 92 -0.28 7.34 -11.43
CA GLU A 92 0.21 7.26 -12.82
C GLU A 92 1.48 6.40 -12.86
N GLU A 93 1.86 5.98 -14.06
CA GLU A 93 3.07 5.18 -14.29
C GLU A 93 4.33 6.00 -14.01
N LEU A 94 5.35 5.37 -13.41
CA LEU A 94 6.65 5.99 -13.23
C LEU A 94 7.39 6.02 -14.56
N SER A 95 8.25 7.02 -14.77
CA SER A 95 9.02 7.16 -16.02
C SER A 95 10.14 6.10 -16.19
N TYR A 96 10.11 5.03 -15.41
CA TYR A 96 11.10 3.96 -15.40
C TYR A 96 10.50 2.66 -14.87
N ILE A 97 11.03 1.54 -15.33
CA ILE A 97 10.65 0.19 -14.89
C ILE A 97 11.34 -0.16 -13.55
N SER A 98 12.61 0.19 -13.39
CA SER A 98 13.36 -0.07 -12.16
C SER A 98 14.35 1.04 -11.91
N LYS A 99 14.50 1.43 -10.64
CA LYS A 99 15.46 2.45 -10.24
C LYS A 99 15.94 2.28 -8.81
N ASP A 100 17.24 2.46 -8.64
CA ASP A 100 17.89 2.49 -7.33
C ASP A 100 17.94 3.92 -6.80
N PHE A 101 17.68 4.06 -5.50
CA PHE A 101 17.72 5.32 -4.79
C PHE A 101 18.62 5.21 -3.57
N ILE A 102 19.49 6.21 -3.40
CA ILE A 102 20.28 6.37 -2.18
C ILE A 102 19.46 7.26 -1.24
N ILE A 103 19.18 6.75 -0.05
CA ILE A 103 18.40 7.44 0.96
C ILE A 103 19.21 7.49 2.24
N GLU A 104 19.46 8.70 2.71
CA GLU A 104 20.09 8.95 4.00
C GLU A 104 19.02 9.40 4.99
N LEU A 105 18.93 8.69 6.11
CA LEU A 105 18.05 9.05 7.21
C LEU A 105 18.89 9.78 8.25
N ALA A 106 18.46 11.00 8.61
CA ALA A 106 19.06 11.71 9.73
C ALA A 106 18.68 11.01 11.05
N GLU A 107 19.67 10.74 11.90
CA GLU A 107 19.40 10.29 13.27
C GLU A 107 18.70 11.42 14.03
N ASN A 108 17.54 11.10 14.60
CA ASN A 108 16.95 11.95 15.63
C ASN A 108 17.69 11.67 16.93
N ASP A 109 18.80 12.37 17.16
CA ASP A 109 19.49 12.67 18.42
C ASP A 109 19.31 11.65 19.57
N THR A 110 19.56 10.37 19.27
CA THR A 110 19.75 9.32 20.26
C THR A 110 20.97 8.55 19.78
N GLY A 111 22.15 9.14 20.05
CA GLY A 111 23.39 8.78 19.36
C GLY A 111 23.68 7.29 19.35
N GLU A 112 23.89 6.75 18.15
CA GLU A 112 24.78 5.63 17.85
C GLU A 112 24.72 5.28 16.33
N GLY A 113 25.63 5.88 15.55
CA GLY A 113 26.20 5.30 14.33
C GLY A 113 25.45 5.47 12.99
N GLU A 114 26.03 6.29 12.10
CA GLU A 114 25.60 6.48 10.70
C GLU A 114 25.22 5.17 9.98
N SER A 115 23.92 4.94 9.75
CA SER A 115 23.43 3.85 8.92
C SER A 115 22.96 4.37 7.57
N ARG A 116 23.77 4.15 6.53
CA ARG A 116 23.41 4.43 5.14
C ARG A 116 22.43 3.36 4.66
N VAL A 117 21.24 3.74 4.21
CA VAL A 117 20.23 2.78 3.72
C VAL A 117 19.96 2.99 2.23
N ALA A 118 20.56 2.15 1.39
CA ALA A 118 20.21 2.06 -0.02
C ALA A 118 18.89 1.29 -0.22
N GLY A 119 17.99 1.80 -1.06
CA GLY A 119 16.71 1.18 -1.40
C GLY A 119 16.50 1.14 -2.92
N THR A 120 15.95 0.04 -3.41
CA THR A 120 15.67 -0.21 -4.82
C THR A 120 14.15 -0.31 -5.02
N VAL A 121 13.61 0.39 -6.01
CA VAL A 121 12.21 0.23 -6.45
C VAL A 121 12.22 -0.50 -7.79
N LYS A 122 11.53 -1.64 -7.87
CA LYS A 122 11.38 -2.44 -9.09
C LYS A 122 9.90 -2.60 -9.45
N GLU A 123 9.60 -2.47 -10.73
CA GLU A 123 8.34 -2.94 -11.31
C GLU A 123 8.41 -4.47 -11.53
N VAL A 124 7.26 -5.13 -11.42
CA VAL A 124 7.07 -6.55 -11.76
C VAL A 124 6.21 -6.65 -13.00
#